data_AF-A0A8B3L0Y5-F1
#
_entry.id   AF-A0A8B3L0Y5-F1
#
_cell.length_a   1.000
_cell.length_b   1.000
_cell.length_c   1.000
_cell.angle_alpha   90.00
_cell.angle_beta   90.00
_cell.angle_gamma   90.00
#
_symmetry.space_group_name_H-M   'P 1'
#
loop_
_entity.id
_entity.type
_entity.pdbx_description
1 polymer ?
#
loop_
_entity_poly.entity_id
_entity_poly.type
_entity_poly.pdbx_seq_one_letter_code
_entity_poly.pdbx_strand_id
1 'polypeptide(L)'
;MTIQGASPDLYNEDLAPATVRNWGPFSIFNVWTSDVHSLWGYYLAASLFLFCGGFVNFIIAIGIGSLIIYFLMNLVGYAGVKTGVPYPVL
;
A
#
# COMPACT_ATOMS: atom_id res chain seq x y z
N MET A 1 22.28 14.48 -14.87
CA MET A 1 22.13 15.35 -13.69
C MET A 1 23.15 14.87 -12.67
N THR A 2 24.23 15.61 -12.43
CA THR A 2 25.28 15.25 -11.46
C THR A 2 24.94 15.95 -10.14
N ILE A 3 24.51 15.19 -9.13
CA ILE A 3 24.17 15.75 -7.81
C ILE A 3 25.47 15.98 -7.05
N GLN A 4 25.84 17.25 -6.83
CA GLN A 4 27.02 17.61 -6.05
C GLN A 4 26.81 17.21 -4.58
N GLY A 5 27.75 16.42 -4.03
CA GLY A 5 27.73 16.01 -2.62
C GLY A 5 27.00 14.69 -2.31
N ALA A 6 26.48 13.98 -3.33
CA ALA A 6 25.91 12.64 -3.11
C ALA A 6 27.02 11.63 -2.77
N SER A 7 26.90 10.94 -1.62
CA SER A 7 27.81 9.85 -1.28
C SER A 7 27.59 8.66 -2.23
N PRO A 8 28.64 8.10 -2.85
CA PRO A 8 28.55 6.88 -3.64
C PRO A 8 27.93 5.70 -2.87
N ASP A 9 28.09 5.68 -1.55
CA ASP A 9 27.62 4.59 -0.67
C ASP A 9 26.09 4.56 -0.52
N LEU A 10 25.38 5.62 -0.92
CA LEU A 10 23.91 5.71 -0.83
C LEU A 10 23.21 5.17 -2.09
N TYR A 11 23.96 4.61 -3.05
CA TYR A 11 23.43 3.99 -4.24
C TYR A 11 23.83 2.52 -4.31
N ASN A 12 22.88 1.66 -4.65
CA ASN A 12 23.10 0.30 -5.11
C ASN A 12 22.00 -0.08 -6.10
N GLU A 13 22.18 -1.22 -6.78
CA GLU A 13 21.25 -1.68 -7.81
C GLU A 13 19.83 -1.94 -7.26
N ASP A 14 19.69 -2.37 -6.01
CA ASP A 14 18.38 -2.64 -5.37
C ASP A 14 17.61 -1.35 -5.03
N LEU A 15 18.33 -0.23 -4.83
CA LEU A 15 17.74 1.08 -4.58
C LEU A 15 17.49 1.90 -5.85
N ALA A 16 17.97 1.42 -7.00
CA ALA A 16 17.80 2.09 -8.27
C ALA A 16 16.32 2.12 -8.69
N PRO A 17 15.86 3.16 -9.41
CA PRO A 17 14.50 3.20 -9.93
C PRO A 17 14.19 2.01 -10.84
N ALA A 18 13.02 1.40 -10.68
CA ALA A 18 12.57 0.30 -11.54
C ALA A 18 12.32 0.79 -12.98
N THR A 19 13.14 0.32 -13.91
CA THR A 19 13.06 0.66 -15.35
C THR A 19 12.03 -0.18 -16.11
N VAL A 20 11.83 -1.43 -15.69
CA VAL A 20 10.85 -2.37 -16.27
C VAL A 20 9.80 -2.71 -15.23
N ARG A 21 8.52 -2.62 -15.60
CA ARG A 21 7.38 -2.91 -14.71
C ARG A 21 6.44 -3.87 -15.42
N ASN A 22 6.42 -5.12 -14.96
CA ASN A 22 5.61 -6.20 -15.56
C ASN A 22 4.31 -6.47 -14.77
N TRP A 23 3.97 -5.59 -13.82
CA TRP A 23 2.77 -5.72 -13.01
C TRP A 23 1.60 -4.94 -13.61
N GLY A 24 0.41 -5.50 -13.51
CA GLY A 24 -0.83 -4.86 -13.93
C GLY A 24 -1.86 -4.82 -12.80
N PRO A 25 -3.10 -4.39 -13.11
CA PRO A 25 -4.18 -4.35 -12.13
C PRO A 25 -4.44 -5.70 -11.45
N PHE A 26 -4.31 -6.81 -12.19
CA PHE A 26 -4.48 -8.16 -11.63
C PHE A 26 -3.38 -8.54 -10.62
N SER A 27 -2.12 -8.18 -10.92
CA SER A 27 -1.00 -8.38 -9.99
C SER A 27 -1.24 -7.63 -8.67
N ILE A 28 -1.70 -6.38 -8.76
CA ILE A 28 -2.03 -5.55 -7.62
C ILE A 28 -3.18 -6.17 -6.81
N PHE A 29 -4.26 -6.59 -7.46
CA PHE A 29 -5.38 -7.27 -6.82
C PHE A 29 -4.95 -8.52 -6.04
N ASN A 30 -4.06 -9.34 -6.60
CA ASN A 30 -3.57 -10.54 -5.93
C ASN A 30 -2.72 -10.23 -4.69
N VAL A 31 -1.85 -9.21 -4.74
CA VAL A 31 -1.07 -8.77 -3.58
C VAL A 31 -2.00 -8.31 -2.45
N TRP A 32 -3.01 -7.52 -2.78
CA TRP A 32 -3.96 -7.00 -1.81
C TRP A 32 -4.84 -8.07 -1.19
N THR A 33 -5.37 -9.00 -1.99
CA THR A 33 -6.15 -10.12 -1.46
C THR A 33 -5.31 -11.01 -0.56
N SER A 34 -4.02 -11.22 -0.88
CA SER A 34 -3.09 -11.92 0.00
C SER A 34 -2.88 -11.19 1.33
N ASP A 35 -2.76 -9.86 1.32
CA ASP A 35 -2.52 -9.06 2.52
C ASP A 35 -3.73 -9.06 3.49
N VAL A 36 -4.95 -9.01 2.94
CA VAL A 36 -6.20 -9.07 3.71
C VAL A 36 -6.33 -10.39 4.50
N HIS A 37 -5.76 -11.49 4.01
CA HIS A 37 -5.79 -12.79 4.68
C HIS A 37 -4.74 -12.87 5.78
N SER A 38 -4.90 -12.07 6.83
CA SER A 38 -4.03 -12.05 8.01
C SER A 38 -4.81 -12.25 9.31
N LEU A 39 -4.16 -12.85 10.32
CA LEU A 39 -4.74 -13.01 11.66
C LEU A 39 -5.22 -11.67 12.24
N TRP A 40 -4.46 -10.60 12.02
CA TRP A 40 -4.81 -9.25 12.45
C TRP A 40 -6.04 -8.71 11.73
N GLY A 41 -6.16 -8.94 10.41
CA GLY A 41 -7.34 -8.56 9.63
C GLY A 41 -8.61 -9.24 10.14
N TYR A 42 -8.54 -10.54 10.44
CA TYR A 42 -9.67 -11.28 10.99
C TYR A 42 -10.05 -10.81 12.39
N TYR A 43 -9.06 -10.57 13.25
CA TYR A 43 -9.29 -10.04 14.59
C TYR A 43 -9.98 -8.66 14.53
N LEU A 44 -9.47 -7.75 13.71
CA LEU A 44 -10.06 -6.43 13.50
C LEU A 44 -11.50 -6.53 12.99
N ALA A 45 -11.76 -7.37 11.98
CA ALA A 45 -13.09 -7.56 11.42
C ALA A 45 -14.08 -8.10 12.47
N ALA A 46 -13.67 -9.08 13.28
CA ALA A 46 -14.50 -9.61 14.36
C ALA A 46 -14.80 -8.55 15.44
N SER A 47 -13.79 -7.82 15.90
CA SER A 47 -13.97 -6.75 16.90
C SER A 47 -14.85 -5.61 16.37
N LEU A 48 -14.66 -5.21 15.12
CA LEU A 48 -15.46 -4.16 14.47
C LEU A 48 -16.91 -4.61 14.31
N PHE A 49 -17.16 -5.86 13.93
CA PHE A 49 -18.51 -6.41 13.84
C PHE A 49 -19.25 -6.35 15.18
N LEU A 50 -18.59 -6.76 16.26
CA LEU A 50 -19.14 -6.66 17.62
C LEU A 50 -19.39 -5.20 18.02
N PHE A 51 -18.47 -4.30 17.70
CA PHE A 51 -18.61 -2.86 17.98
C PHE A 51 -19.79 -2.22 17.22
N CYS A 52 -19.99 -2.58 15.95
CA CYS A 52 -21.06 -2.03 15.13
C CYS A 52 -22.46 -2.55 15.49
N GLY A 53 -22.55 -3.64 16.27
CA GLY A 53 -23.81 -4.19 16.79
C GLY A 53 -24.79 -4.71 15.74
N GLY A 54 -24.37 -4.83 14.48
CA GLY A 54 -25.23 -5.25 13.38
C GLY A 54 -24.52 -5.31 12.03
N PHE A 55 -25.01 -6.20 11.17
CA PHE A 55 -24.39 -6.49 9.87
C PHE A 55 -24.35 -5.27 8.94
N VAL A 56 -25.44 -4.52 8.82
CA VAL A 56 -25.51 -3.35 7.94
C VAL A 56 -24.54 -2.25 8.40
N ASN A 57 -24.51 -1.95 9.70
CA ASN A 57 -23.60 -0.97 10.28
C ASN A 57 -22.13 -1.38 10.07
N PHE A 58 -21.83 -2.67 10.21
CA PHE A 58 -20.50 -3.21 9.94
C PHE A 58 -20.08 -3.02 8.48
N ILE A 59 -20.94 -3.34 7.52
CA ILE A 59 -20.66 -3.14 6.08
C ILE A 59 -20.43 -1.66 5.76
N ILE A 60 -21.22 -0.75 6.34
CA ILE A 60 -21.03 0.69 6.17
C ILE A 60 -19.69 1.13 6.79
N ALA A 61 -19.37 0.69 8.01
CA ALA A 61 -18.15 1.05 8.70
C ALA A 61 -16.89 0.58 7.94
N ILE A 62 -16.87 -0.69 7.52
CA ILE A 62 -15.73 -1.24 6.77
C ILE A 62 -15.65 -0.62 5.36
N GLY A 63 -16.78 -0.32 4.72
CA GLY A 63 -16.84 0.34 3.43
C GLY A 63 -16.25 1.75 3.47
N ILE A 64 -16.69 2.57 4.42
CA ILE A 64 -16.16 3.94 4.61
C ILE A 64 -14.67 3.88 4.97
N GLY A 65 -14.28 3.03 5.92
CA GLY A 65 -12.89 2.85 6.30
C GLY A 65 -12.00 2.44 5.12
N SER A 66 -12.47 1.50 4.29
CA SER A 66 -11.75 1.05 3.09
C SER A 66 -11.58 2.17 2.06
N LEU A 67 -12.60 3.01 1.85
CA LEU A 67 -12.50 4.16 0.94
C LEU A 67 -11.48 5.20 1.43
N ILE A 68 -11.46 5.48 2.74
CA ILE A 68 -10.48 6.38 3.34
C ILE A 68 -9.07 5.83 3.17
N ILE A 69 -8.86 4.55 3.51
CA ILE A 69 -7.55 3.88 3.36
C ILE A 69 -7.13 3.89 1.89
N TYR A 70 -8.03 3.53 0.97
CA TYR A 70 -7.77 3.55 -0.47
C TYR A 70 -7.28 4.94 -0.94
N PHE A 71 -7.94 6.00 -0.50
CA PHE A 71 -7.54 7.36 -0.86
C PHE A 71 -6.16 7.72 -0.31
N LEU A 72 -5.93 7.50 0.99
CA LEU A 72 -4.64 7.81 1.62
C LEU A 72 -3.49 7.01 0.99
N MET A 73 -3.72 5.74 0.67
CA MET A 73 -2.70 4.89 0.08
C MET A 73 -2.37 5.26 -1.37
N ASN A 74 -3.35 5.75 -2.14
CA ASN A 74 -3.07 6.33 -3.46
C ASN A 74 -2.19 7.59 -3.35
N LEU A 75 -2.42 8.44 -2.33
CA LEU A 75 -1.58 9.63 -2.10
C LEU A 75 -0.13 9.24 -1.80
N VAL A 76 0.08 8.27 -0.90
CA VAL A 76 1.43 7.79 -0.54
C VAL A 76 2.10 7.07 -1.71
N GLY A 77 1.35 6.23 -2.43
CA GLY A 77 1.86 5.45 -3.55
C GLY A 77 2.19 6.27 -4.82
N TYR A 78 1.63 7.47 -4.95
CA TYR A 78 1.79 8.30 -6.15
C TYR A 78 3.27 8.60 -6.47
N ALA A 79 4.06 8.96 -5.45
CA ALA A 79 5.48 9.25 -5.62
C ALA A 79 6.24 8.03 -6.14
N GLY A 80 6.04 6.86 -5.53
CA GLY A 80 6.68 5.61 -5.93
C GLY A 80 6.31 5.16 -7.35
N VAL A 81 5.04 5.30 -7.74
CA VAL A 81 4.62 4.99 -9.13
C VAL A 81 5.26 5.98 -10.11
N LYS A 82 5.33 7.27 -9.78
CA LYS A 82 5.86 8.29 -10.68
C LYS A 82 7.38 8.19 -10.85
N THR A 83 8.13 7.95 -9.78
CA THR A 83 9.61 7.96 -9.80
C THR A 83 10.20 6.56 -10.00
N GLY A 84 9.50 5.51 -9.58
CA GLY A 84 9.99 4.13 -9.61
C GLY A 84 11.00 3.79 -8.53
N VAL A 85 11.30 4.71 -7.61
CA VAL A 85 12.20 4.44 -6.49
C VAL A 85 11.50 3.61 -5.40
N PRO A 86 12.22 2.74 -4.68
CA PRO A 86 11.64 1.94 -3.62
C PRO A 86 11.36 2.77 -2.36
N TYR A 87 10.53 2.24 -1.45
CA TYR A 87 10.11 2.94 -0.22
C TYR A 87 11.27 3.51 0.62
N PRO A 88 12.42 2.83 0.81
CA PRO A 88 13.53 3.41 1.58
C PRO A 88 14.15 4.68 1.00
N VAL A 89 13.83 5.02 -0.26
CA VAL A 89 14.32 6.20 -0.98
C VAL A 89 13.29 7.33 -1.02
N LEU A 90 12.01 7.03 -0.76
CA LEU A 90 10.91 7.99 -0.69
C LEU A 90 10.87 8.69 0.67
#